data_AF-A0A1F0VMP0-F1
#
_entry.id   AF-A0A1F0VMP0-F1
#
_cell.length_a   1.000
_cell.length_b   1.000
_cell.length_c   1.000
_cell.angle_alpha   90.00
_cell.angle_beta   90.00
_cell.angle_gamma   90.00
#
_symmetry.space_group_name_H-M   'P 1'
#
loop_
_entity.id
_entity.type
_entity.pdbx_description
1 polymer ?
#
loop_
_entity_poly.entity_id
_entity_poly.type
_entity_poly.pdbx_seq_one_letter_code
_entity_poly.pdbx_strand_id
1 'polypeptide(L)'
;MNTFPELTPITDPQNPTPTAVSAEDHYALTRTQTDTTTNHVKTIQLSHYGTPTQILADMHTAMRRRAHLHKTPITFPAKPTAEDTLRILRATLEDGDTLNLTCAREYFYTVLRSLGEKDQDNNTTWGLALIPSYYSTVSSRPGYVRYIVRAELSTRLHFPDAEPKWFWFTLHLGRRFYPGKRADLSPHLSYVDFGVEIPGSISEDDQRLEQFRQHLLAQAPKMAKQAATELGRRYGVPAASLRVTSDYDETFSAQSFHLWGAGRIRRLAQLAEESDTA
;
A
#
# COMPACT_ATOMS: atom_id res chain seq x y z
N MET A 1 -38.57 7.17 -3.29
CA MET A 1 -37.40 6.28 -3.23
C MET A 1 -36.17 7.18 -3.24
N ASN A 2 -35.55 7.42 -2.08
CA ASN A 2 -34.26 8.11 -2.04
C ASN A 2 -33.18 7.08 -2.37
N THR A 3 -32.64 7.14 -3.57
CA THR A 3 -31.49 6.33 -3.98
C THR A 3 -30.24 6.90 -3.31
N PHE A 4 -29.49 6.05 -2.61
CA PHE A 4 -28.18 6.43 -2.09
C PHE A 4 -27.24 6.80 -3.25
N PRO A 5 -26.30 7.74 -3.07
CA PRO A 5 -25.38 8.10 -4.14
C PRO A 5 -24.42 6.96 -4.46
N GLU A 6 -23.92 6.92 -5.70
CA GLU A 6 -22.83 5.99 -6.04
C GLU A 6 -21.55 6.36 -5.30
N LEU A 7 -20.76 5.36 -4.94
CA LEU A 7 -19.42 5.56 -4.40
C LEU A 7 -18.47 5.87 -5.55
N THR A 8 -17.73 6.98 -5.43
CA THR A 8 -16.79 7.42 -6.46
C THR A 8 -15.35 7.32 -5.99
N PRO A 9 -14.38 6.98 -6.86
CA PRO A 9 -12.97 7.01 -6.51
C PRO A 9 -12.56 8.36 -5.92
N ILE A 10 -11.82 8.33 -4.82
CA ILE A 10 -11.22 9.50 -4.20
C ILE A 10 -9.86 9.73 -4.85
N THR A 11 -9.75 10.80 -5.61
CA THR A 11 -8.50 11.24 -6.21
C THR A 11 -7.78 12.18 -5.24
N ASP A 12 -6.50 11.92 -4.96
CA ASP A 12 -5.65 12.88 -4.29
C ASP A 12 -5.39 14.07 -5.24
N PRO A 13 -5.83 15.30 -4.92
CA PRO A 13 -5.61 16.45 -5.78
C PRO A 13 -4.12 16.81 -5.92
N GLN A 14 -3.27 16.45 -4.95
CA GLN A 14 -1.82 16.69 -5.01
C GLN A 14 -1.09 15.64 -5.85
N ASN A 15 -1.72 14.50 -6.11
CA ASN A 15 -1.18 13.42 -6.92
C ASN A 15 -2.30 12.67 -7.67
N PRO A 16 -2.90 13.28 -8.71
CA PRO A 16 -4.10 12.75 -9.36
C PRO A 16 -3.84 11.46 -10.15
N THR A 17 -2.58 11.21 -10.52
CA THR A 17 -2.17 10.03 -11.30
C THR A 17 -0.97 9.36 -10.63
N PRO A 18 -1.15 8.75 -9.45
CA PRO A 18 -0.04 8.18 -8.71
C PRO A 18 0.55 7.01 -9.52
N THR A 19 1.88 6.93 -9.59
CA THR A 19 2.61 5.85 -10.27
C THR A 19 3.55 5.18 -9.28
N ALA A 20 3.58 3.85 -9.23
CA ALA A 20 4.29 3.13 -8.16
C ALA A 20 5.79 3.37 -8.15
N VAL A 21 6.44 3.43 -9.32
CA VAL A 21 7.85 3.81 -9.49
C VAL A 21 8.02 4.30 -10.92
N SER A 22 8.16 5.61 -11.16
CA SER A 22 8.22 6.18 -12.53
C SER A 22 9.60 6.64 -13.00
N ALA A 23 10.62 6.61 -12.14
CA ALA A 23 11.87 7.28 -12.44
C ALA A 23 12.95 6.29 -12.91
N GLU A 24 13.45 6.49 -14.13
CA GLU A 24 14.50 5.68 -14.78
C GLU A 24 15.85 5.70 -14.02
N ASP A 25 16.01 6.65 -13.09
CA ASP A 25 17.23 6.90 -12.31
C ASP A 25 17.10 6.50 -10.83
N HIS A 26 16.04 5.77 -10.45
CA HIS A 26 15.85 5.27 -9.09
C HIS A 26 16.21 3.78 -8.99
N TYR A 27 16.90 3.43 -7.90
CA TYR A 27 17.45 2.10 -7.70
C TYR A 27 17.07 1.51 -6.35
N ALA A 28 16.98 0.19 -6.32
CA ALA A 28 16.95 -0.63 -5.11
C ALA A 28 18.38 -1.08 -4.79
N LEU A 29 18.92 -0.67 -3.65
CA LEU A 29 20.13 -1.29 -3.11
C LEU A 29 19.75 -2.62 -2.49
N THR A 30 20.30 -3.70 -3.03
CA THR A 30 20.02 -5.06 -2.56
C THR A 30 21.30 -5.79 -2.19
N ARG A 31 21.14 -6.82 -1.36
CA ARG A 31 22.20 -7.74 -0.96
C ARG A 31 21.73 -9.17 -1.14
N THR A 32 22.55 -9.98 -1.79
CA THR A 32 22.36 -11.43 -1.83
C THR A 32 22.90 -12.06 -0.55
N GLN A 33 22.07 -12.81 0.16
CA GLN A 33 22.47 -13.55 1.37
C GLN A 33 22.11 -15.02 1.20
N THR A 34 23.06 -15.91 1.44
CA THR A 34 22.79 -17.35 1.53
C THR A 34 22.43 -17.70 2.96
N ASP A 35 21.27 -18.32 3.14
CA ASP A 35 20.91 -18.95 4.40
C ASP A 35 21.74 -20.22 4.58
N THR A 36 22.61 -20.23 5.59
CA THR A 36 23.56 -21.33 5.82
C THR A 36 22.90 -22.62 6.29
N THR A 37 21.65 -22.56 6.76
CA THR A 37 20.93 -23.72 7.28
C THR A 37 20.11 -24.40 6.18
N THR A 38 19.58 -23.62 5.24
CA THR A 38 18.73 -24.13 4.16
C THR A 38 19.39 -24.11 2.78
N ASN A 39 20.60 -23.56 2.67
CA ASN A 39 21.29 -23.26 1.41
C ASN A 39 20.49 -22.39 0.43
N HIS A 40 19.41 -21.75 0.90
CA HIS A 40 18.61 -20.87 0.07
C HIS A 40 19.26 -19.49 -0.06
N VAL A 41 19.40 -19.04 -1.30
CA VAL A 41 19.83 -17.69 -1.62
C VAL A 41 18.63 -16.75 -1.60
N LYS A 42 18.69 -15.71 -0.77
CA LYS A 42 17.68 -14.64 -0.70
C LYS A 42 18.27 -13.29 -1.10
N THR A 43 17.46 -12.45 -1.74
CA THR A 43 17.81 -11.06 -2.04
C THR A 43 17.10 -10.15 -1.05
N ILE A 44 17.85 -9.31 -0.34
CA ILE A 44 17.34 -8.40 0.69
C ILE A 44 17.55 -6.96 0.25
N GLN A 45 16.52 -6.14 0.31
CA GLN A 45 16.63 -4.69 0.12
C GLN A 45 17.25 -4.02 1.36
N LEU A 46 18.30 -3.19 1.16
CA LEU A 46 19.05 -2.54 2.24
C LEU A 46 18.69 -1.08 2.46
N SER A 47 18.21 -0.38 1.44
CA SER A 47 17.81 1.04 1.50
C SER A 47 16.45 1.26 0.86
N HIS A 48 15.87 2.44 1.06
CA HIS A 48 14.72 2.87 0.28
C HIS A 48 15.10 3.01 -1.19
N TYR A 49 14.10 3.01 -2.08
CA TYR A 49 14.36 3.30 -3.49
C TYR A 49 14.79 4.75 -3.64
N GLY A 50 15.85 4.99 -4.41
CA GLY A 50 16.34 6.35 -4.57
C GLY A 50 17.35 6.49 -5.69
N THR A 51 17.63 7.75 -6.00
CA THR A 51 18.75 8.14 -6.86
C THR A 51 20.08 7.68 -6.25
N PRO A 52 21.14 7.54 -7.06
CA PRO A 52 22.49 7.23 -6.58
C PRO A 52 22.95 8.12 -5.40
N THR A 53 22.64 9.42 -5.44
CA THR A 53 22.96 10.37 -4.36
C THR A 53 22.20 10.07 -3.08
N GLN A 54 20.90 9.77 -3.16
CA GLN A 54 20.08 9.44 -2.00
C GLN A 54 20.54 8.14 -1.34
N ILE A 55 20.87 7.11 -2.13
CA ILE A 55 21.37 5.83 -1.61
C ILE A 55 22.69 6.01 -0.85
N LEU A 56 23.63 6.81 -1.39
CA LEU A 56 24.87 7.11 -0.69
C LEU A 56 24.64 7.91 0.59
N ALA A 57 23.68 8.84 0.60
CA ALA A 57 23.31 9.58 1.79
C ALA A 57 22.71 8.66 2.88
N ASP A 58 21.82 7.75 2.51
CA ASP A 58 21.21 6.77 3.43
C ASP A 58 22.26 5.84 4.06
N MET A 59 23.27 5.44 3.27
CA MET A 59 24.34 4.54 3.72
C MET A 59 25.53 5.27 4.39
N HIS A 60 25.51 6.61 4.44
CA HIS A 60 26.67 7.43 4.79
C HIS A 60 27.27 7.10 6.18
N THR A 61 26.43 6.88 7.18
CA THR A 61 26.88 6.53 8.54
C THR A 61 27.62 5.18 8.57
N ALA A 62 27.08 4.17 7.86
CA ALA A 62 27.71 2.85 7.79
C ALA A 62 29.05 2.91 7.05
N MET A 63 29.10 3.63 5.92
CA MET A 63 30.32 3.84 5.13
C MET A 63 31.41 4.54 5.96
N ARG A 64 31.09 5.65 6.64
CA ARG A 64 32.08 6.40 7.45
C ARG A 64 32.66 5.56 8.58
N ARG A 65 31.81 4.82 9.31
CA ARG A 65 32.28 3.97 10.42
C ARG A 65 33.31 2.96 9.93
N ARG A 66 33.06 2.33 8.79
CA ARG A 66 33.96 1.31 8.23
C ARG A 66 35.21 1.90 7.58
N ALA A 67 35.09 3.00 6.83
CA ALA A 67 36.24 3.73 6.30
C ALA A 67 37.20 4.20 7.40
N HIS A 68 36.67 4.64 8.55
CA HIS A 68 37.50 4.98 9.69
C HIS A 68 38.23 3.76 10.27
N LEU A 69 37.53 2.63 10.43
CA LEU A 69 38.11 1.37 10.92
C LEU A 69 39.24 0.85 10.01
N HIS A 70 39.10 0.99 8.68
CA HIS A 70 40.05 0.46 7.68
C HIS A 70 40.98 1.51 7.08
N LYS A 71 40.94 2.75 7.60
CA LYS A 71 41.71 3.90 7.09
C LYS A 71 41.57 4.11 5.57
N THR A 72 40.39 3.82 5.03
CA THR A 72 40.10 3.94 3.60
C THR A 72 39.51 5.33 3.31
N PRO A 73 40.16 6.19 2.52
CA PRO A 73 39.57 7.47 2.14
C PRO A 73 38.36 7.25 1.23
N ILE A 74 37.23 7.90 1.53
CA ILE A 74 36.04 7.89 0.66
C ILE A 74 35.94 9.23 -0.05
N THR A 75 35.88 9.20 -1.37
CA THR A 75 35.59 10.38 -2.19
C THR A 75 34.23 10.18 -2.85
N PHE A 76 33.33 11.15 -2.68
CA PHE A 76 32.02 11.14 -3.32
C PHE A 76 32.02 12.04 -4.55
N PRO A 77 31.69 11.53 -5.74
CA PRO A 77 31.44 12.38 -6.90
C PRO A 77 30.32 13.37 -6.62
N ALA A 78 30.38 14.56 -7.21
CA ALA A 78 29.32 15.56 -7.06
C ALA A 78 27.98 15.08 -7.66
N LYS A 79 28.04 14.27 -8.72
CA LYS A 79 26.89 13.63 -9.38
C LYS A 79 27.21 12.14 -9.57
N PRO A 80 27.03 11.31 -8.53
CA PRO A 80 27.34 9.89 -8.62
C PRO A 80 26.39 9.19 -9.59
N THR A 81 26.94 8.29 -10.41
CA THR A 81 26.16 7.33 -11.21
C THR A 81 25.80 6.09 -10.37
N ALA A 82 24.94 5.22 -10.88
CA ALA A 82 24.69 3.92 -10.23
C ALA A 82 25.97 3.09 -10.09
N GLU A 83 26.83 3.09 -11.11
CA GLU A 83 28.12 2.39 -11.09
C GLU A 83 29.06 2.98 -10.03
N ASP A 84 29.15 4.30 -9.94
CA ASP A 84 29.92 4.98 -8.89
C ASP A 84 29.42 4.62 -7.49
N THR A 85 28.10 4.69 -7.29
CA THR A 85 27.47 4.36 -6.01
C THR A 85 27.77 2.93 -5.61
N LEU A 86 27.60 1.97 -6.53
CA LEU A 86 27.88 0.57 -6.24
C LEU A 86 29.36 0.37 -5.91
N ARG A 87 30.28 0.92 -6.72
CA ARG A 87 31.73 0.86 -6.47
C ARG A 87 32.11 1.40 -5.09
N ILE A 88 31.58 2.56 -4.70
CA ILE A 88 31.84 3.17 -3.38
C ILE A 88 31.30 2.28 -2.25
N LEU A 89 30.08 1.77 -2.38
CA LEU A 89 29.47 0.90 -1.38
C LEU A 89 30.24 -0.42 -1.24
N ARG A 90 30.66 -1.04 -2.35
CA ARG A 90 31.44 -2.28 -2.34
C ARG A 90 32.80 -2.12 -1.65
N ALA A 91 33.46 -0.98 -1.86
CA ALA A 91 34.74 -0.68 -1.23
C ALA A 91 34.62 -0.37 0.28
N THR A 92 33.42 -0.04 0.77
CA THR A 92 33.24 0.50 2.13
C THR A 92 32.37 -0.37 3.02
N LEU A 93 31.70 -1.39 2.50
CA LEU A 93 30.84 -2.32 3.24
C LEU A 93 31.43 -3.72 3.23
N GLU A 94 31.21 -4.47 4.32
CA GLU A 94 31.85 -5.77 4.58
C GLU A 94 31.46 -6.87 3.57
N ASP A 95 30.23 -6.83 3.06
CA ASP A 95 29.71 -7.79 2.07
C ASP A 95 29.62 -7.18 0.67
N GLY A 96 30.57 -6.33 0.29
CA GLY A 96 30.52 -5.54 -0.95
C GLY A 96 30.17 -6.35 -2.21
N ASP A 97 30.77 -7.52 -2.38
CA ASP A 97 30.57 -8.36 -3.57
C ASP A 97 29.14 -8.88 -3.72
N THR A 98 28.38 -8.91 -2.63
CA THR A 98 26.98 -9.36 -2.62
C THR A 98 25.99 -8.22 -2.89
N LEU A 99 26.47 -6.98 -2.96
CA LEU A 99 25.64 -5.79 -3.20
C LEU A 99 25.34 -5.63 -4.69
N ASN A 100 24.11 -5.20 -4.98
CA ASN A 100 23.68 -4.80 -6.32
C ASN A 100 22.76 -3.58 -6.26
N LEU A 101 22.78 -2.80 -7.34
CA LEU A 101 21.76 -1.80 -7.64
C LEU A 101 20.91 -2.32 -8.79
N THR A 102 19.64 -2.55 -8.52
CA THR A 102 18.65 -2.91 -9.53
C THR A 102 17.74 -1.72 -9.77
N CYS A 103 17.30 -1.49 -11.01
CA CYS A 103 16.28 -0.47 -11.27
C CYS A 103 15.09 -0.69 -10.32
N ALA A 104 14.66 0.36 -9.62
CA ALA A 104 13.65 0.24 -8.58
C ALA A 104 12.34 -0.35 -9.13
N ARG A 105 11.99 0.00 -10.38
CA ARG A 105 10.81 -0.52 -11.07
C ARG A 105 10.92 -2.02 -11.35
N GLU A 106 12.08 -2.48 -11.83
CA GLU A 106 12.33 -3.90 -12.12
C GLU A 106 12.32 -4.74 -10.84
N TYR A 107 13.00 -4.24 -9.79
CA TYR A 107 13.01 -4.91 -8.50
C TYR A 107 11.62 -4.97 -7.88
N PHE A 108 10.88 -3.87 -7.93
CA PHE A 108 9.49 -3.81 -7.49
C PHE A 108 8.61 -4.85 -8.18
N TYR A 109 8.67 -4.94 -9.52
CA TYR A 109 7.89 -5.95 -10.26
C TYR A 109 8.33 -7.38 -9.94
N THR A 110 9.61 -7.60 -9.68
CA THR A 110 10.14 -8.92 -9.29
C THR A 110 9.58 -9.34 -7.93
N VAL A 111 9.64 -8.43 -6.95
CA VAL A 111 9.05 -8.66 -5.62
C VAL A 111 7.55 -8.88 -5.73
N LEU A 112 6.82 -8.01 -6.43
CA LEU A 112 5.39 -8.15 -6.63
C LEU A 112 5.01 -9.50 -7.27
N ARG A 113 5.74 -9.94 -8.31
CA ARG A 113 5.53 -11.22 -8.99
C ARG A 113 5.79 -12.41 -8.07
N SER A 114 6.81 -12.35 -7.22
CA SER A 114 7.11 -13.41 -6.25
C SER A 114 6.01 -13.60 -5.20
N LEU A 115 5.19 -12.57 -4.99
CA LEU A 115 4.10 -12.58 -4.04
C LEU A 115 2.75 -12.93 -4.67
N GLY A 116 2.69 -13.11 -5.98
CA GLY A 116 1.49 -13.55 -6.68
C GLY A 116 1.37 -15.07 -6.70
N GLU A 117 0.13 -15.56 -6.70
CA GLU A 117 -0.21 -16.98 -6.76
C GLU A 117 -0.32 -17.42 -8.22
N LYS A 118 0.17 -18.62 -8.53
CA LYS A 118 -0.04 -19.23 -9.86
C LYS A 118 -1.41 -19.87 -9.93
N ASP A 119 -2.22 -19.45 -10.90
CA ASP A 119 -3.46 -20.15 -11.22
C ASP A 119 -3.21 -21.43 -12.03
N GLN A 120 -4.29 -22.14 -12.37
CA GLN A 120 -4.24 -23.41 -13.11
C GLN A 120 -3.58 -23.28 -14.50
N ASP A 121 -3.64 -22.09 -15.09
CA ASP A 121 -3.05 -21.77 -16.39
C ASP A 121 -1.63 -21.19 -16.26
N ASN A 122 -1.03 -21.26 -15.06
CA ASN A 122 0.28 -20.71 -14.71
C ASN A 122 0.38 -19.17 -14.84
N ASN A 123 -0.76 -18.47 -14.87
CA ASN A 123 -0.79 -17.02 -14.77
C ASN A 123 -0.60 -16.61 -13.32
N THR A 124 0.15 -15.52 -13.10
CA THR A 124 0.29 -14.95 -11.76
C THR A 124 -0.94 -14.11 -11.44
N THR A 125 -1.54 -14.34 -10.28
CA THR A 125 -2.73 -13.66 -9.78
C THR A 125 -2.47 -13.10 -8.38
N TRP A 126 -3.25 -12.07 -8.02
CA TRP A 126 -3.21 -11.44 -6.71
C TRP A 126 -4.63 -11.18 -6.22
N GLY A 127 -4.78 -11.03 -4.92
CA GLY A 127 -6.05 -10.70 -4.29
C GLY A 127 -6.37 -9.21 -4.39
N LEU A 128 -7.66 -8.90 -4.48
CA LEU A 128 -8.25 -7.58 -4.35
C LEU A 128 -9.25 -7.63 -3.20
N ALA A 129 -8.90 -7.03 -2.08
CA ALA A 129 -9.77 -6.94 -0.92
C ALA A 129 -10.57 -5.63 -1.00
N LEU A 130 -11.88 -5.70 -0.80
CA LEU A 130 -12.71 -4.53 -0.51
C LEU A 130 -12.87 -4.46 1.01
N ILE A 131 -12.56 -3.30 1.59
CA ILE A 131 -12.49 -3.09 3.03
C ILE A 131 -13.37 -1.87 3.36
N PRO A 132 -14.58 -2.09 3.86
CA PRO A 132 -15.38 -1.05 4.48
C PRO A 132 -14.56 -0.32 5.55
N SER A 133 -14.36 0.99 5.40
CA SER A 133 -13.57 1.81 6.32
C SER A 133 -14.28 3.13 6.64
N TYR A 134 -14.30 3.50 7.91
CA TYR A 134 -14.80 4.81 8.34
C TYR A 134 -13.62 5.76 8.54
N TYR A 135 -13.38 6.65 7.58
CA TYR A 135 -12.59 7.84 7.86
C TYR A 135 -13.56 8.94 8.32
N SER A 136 -13.48 9.28 9.60
CA SER A 136 -14.18 10.40 10.21
C SER A 136 -13.63 11.76 9.73
N THR A 137 -13.37 11.93 8.44
CA THR A 137 -13.25 13.29 7.92
C THR A 137 -14.66 13.85 7.95
N VAL A 138 -14.87 14.84 8.83
CA VAL A 138 -16.10 15.63 8.93
C VAL A 138 -16.56 15.93 7.50
N SER A 139 -17.78 15.50 7.15
CA SER A 139 -18.36 15.89 5.87
C SER A 139 -18.36 17.42 5.80
N SER A 140 -18.22 17.97 4.60
CA SER A 140 -18.45 19.41 4.42
C SER A 140 -19.90 19.83 4.71
N ARG A 141 -20.80 18.85 4.91
CA ARG A 141 -22.22 19.01 5.15
C ARG A 141 -22.57 18.59 6.58
N PRO A 142 -23.11 19.49 7.42
CA PRO A 142 -23.60 19.13 8.75
C PRO A 142 -24.59 17.97 8.71
N GLY A 143 -24.48 17.04 9.67
CA GLY A 143 -25.33 15.83 9.76
C GLY A 143 -25.00 14.71 8.77
N TYR A 144 -23.98 14.86 7.93
CA TYR A 144 -23.51 13.82 7.01
C TYR A 144 -22.18 13.22 7.47
N VAL A 145 -21.98 11.96 7.10
CA VAL A 145 -20.73 11.23 7.30
C VAL A 145 -20.19 10.77 5.96
N ARG A 146 -18.85 10.76 5.83
CA ARG A 146 -18.17 10.19 4.67
C ARG A 146 -17.95 8.70 4.90
N TYR A 147 -18.62 7.88 4.10
CA TYR A 147 -18.40 6.45 4.05
C TYR A 147 -17.36 6.11 3.00
N ILE A 148 -16.40 5.23 3.33
CA ILE A 148 -15.33 4.83 2.42
C ILE A 148 -15.29 3.31 2.29
N VAL A 149 -15.16 2.82 1.06
CA VAL A 149 -14.73 1.45 0.77
C VAL A 149 -13.33 1.53 0.20
N ARG A 150 -12.37 0.93 0.90
CA ARG A 150 -10.99 0.84 0.44
C ARG A 150 -10.80 -0.44 -0.36
N ALA A 151 -10.23 -0.33 -1.54
CA ALA A 151 -9.77 -1.48 -2.31
C ALA A 151 -8.24 -1.62 -2.18
N GLU A 152 -7.75 -2.74 -1.63
CA GLU A 152 -6.32 -3.01 -1.42
C GLU A 152 -5.88 -4.29 -2.13
N LEU A 153 -4.62 -4.32 -2.54
CA LEU A 153 -3.99 -5.53 -3.06
C LEU A 153 -3.70 -6.52 -1.92
N SER A 154 -3.83 -7.83 -2.17
CA SER A 154 -3.51 -8.89 -1.20
C SER A 154 -2.74 -10.07 -1.84
N THR A 155 -1.94 -10.78 -1.04
CA THR A 155 -1.23 -12.01 -1.41
C THR A 155 -1.85 -13.20 -0.70
N ARG A 156 -1.77 -14.38 -1.30
CA ARG A 156 -2.21 -15.62 -0.65
C ARG A 156 -1.00 -16.31 0.00
N LEU A 157 -1.03 -16.44 1.32
CA LEU A 157 -0.01 -17.20 2.04
C LEU A 157 -0.49 -18.63 2.26
N HIS A 158 0.38 -19.57 1.91
CA HIS A 158 0.18 -20.99 2.14
C HIS A 158 0.87 -21.37 3.44
N PHE A 159 0.11 -21.92 4.39
CA PHE A 159 0.66 -22.48 5.60
C PHE A 159 0.65 -24.01 5.49
N PRO A 160 1.71 -24.72 5.94
CA PRO A 160 1.78 -26.17 5.83
C PRO A 160 0.60 -26.92 6.44
N ASP A 161 0.03 -26.38 7.53
CA ASP A 161 -0.99 -27.04 8.36
C ASP A 161 -2.32 -26.26 8.42
N ALA A 162 -2.54 -25.29 7.54
CA ALA A 162 -3.78 -24.51 7.53
C ALA A 162 -4.22 -24.14 6.12
N GLU A 163 -5.51 -23.88 5.97
CA GLU A 163 -6.06 -23.37 4.71
C GLU A 163 -5.33 -22.09 4.28
N PRO A 164 -4.99 -21.93 2.98
CA PRO A 164 -4.37 -20.72 2.48
C PRO A 164 -5.23 -19.50 2.76
N LYS A 165 -4.64 -18.47 3.37
CA LYS A 165 -5.35 -17.22 3.70
C LYS A 165 -4.83 -16.07 2.88
N TRP A 166 -5.73 -15.16 2.52
CA TRP A 166 -5.36 -13.89 1.92
C TRP A 166 -4.84 -12.94 3.01
N PHE A 167 -3.68 -12.36 2.76
CA PHE A 167 -3.06 -11.33 3.60
C PHE A 167 -2.92 -10.07 2.79
N TRP A 168 -3.26 -8.94 3.41
CA TRP A 168 -3.11 -7.64 2.76
C TRP A 168 -1.64 -7.38 2.45
N PHE A 169 -1.39 -6.88 1.24
CA PHE A 169 -0.14 -6.24 0.96
C PHE A 169 -0.12 -4.90 1.66
N THR A 170 0.32 -4.89 2.91
CA THR A 170 1.06 -3.72 3.35
C THR A 170 2.45 -3.82 2.73
N LEU A 171 2.53 -3.60 1.42
CA LEU A 171 3.76 -3.16 0.76
C LEU A 171 4.03 -1.74 1.28
N HIS A 172 4.38 -1.65 2.56
CA HIS A 172 5.19 -0.59 3.13
C HIS A 172 6.58 -0.69 2.48
N LEU A 173 6.64 -0.50 1.17
CA LEU A 173 7.89 -0.25 0.46
C LEU A 173 8.43 1.14 0.85
N GLY A 174 7.64 1.92 1.58
CA GLY A 174 8.08 2.93 2.53
C GLY A 174 7.64 2.56 3.94
N ARG A 175 8.56 2.57 4.91
CA ARG A 175 8.25 2.34 6.33
C ARG A 175 7.10 3.25 6.79
N ARG A 176 6.29 2.73 7.73
CA ARG A 176 5.29 3.44 8.55
C ARG A 176 5.61 4.92 8.74
N PHE A 177 4.61 5.76 8.53
CA PHE A 177 4.54 7.18 8.90
C PHE A 177 5.32 7.48 10.19
N TYR A 178 6.57 7.91 10.03
CA TYR A 178 7.33 8.59 11.07
C TYR A 178 7.34 10.06 10.69
N PRO A 179 6.82 10.96 11.55
CA PRO A 179 6.95 12.40 11.33
C PRO A 179 8.42 12.76 11.08
N GLY A 180 8.71 13.47 9.99
CA GLY A 180 10.06 13.93 9.65
C GLY A 180 10.89 13.03 8.74
N LYS A 181 10.37 11.89 8.25
CA LYS A 181 11.00 11.14 7.15
C LYS A 181 10.36 11.50 5.80
N ARG A 182 11.18 11.59 4.74
CA ARG A 182 10.69 11.81 3.38
C ARG A 182 9.71 10.68 3.04
N ALA A 183 8.56 11.03 2.50
CA ALA A 183 7.55 10.07 2.10
C ALA A 183 8.12 9.17 1.01
N ASP A 184 8.62 8.01 1.40
CA ASP A 184 8.84 6.91 0.48
C ASP A 184 7.51 6.56 -0.14
N LEU A 185 7.47 6.55 -1.48
CA LEU A 185 6.40 6.05 -2.34
C LEU A 185 5.04 5.93 -1.62
N SER A 186 4.37 7.08 -1.59
CA SER A 186 3.28 7.45 -0.70
C SER A 186 2.23 6.34 -0.46
N PRO A 187 1.59 6.28 0.73
CA PRO A 187 0.37 5.50 1.03
C PRO A 187 -0.69 5.47 -0.08
N HIS A 188 -0.74 6.48 -0.96
CA HIS A 188 -1.63 6.55 -2.12
C HIS A 188 -1.42 5.47 -3.18
N LEU A 189 -0.36 4.67 -3.09
CA LEU A 189 -0.09 3.60 -4.07
C LEU A 189 -0.73 2.27 -3.70
N SER A 190 -0.96 2.03 -2.41
CA SER A 190 -1.36 0.71 -1.88
C SER A 190 -2.84 0.40 -2.01
N TYR A 191 -3.66 1.43 -2.26
CA TYR A 191 -5.11 1.29 -2.27
C TYR A 191 -5.83 2.32 -3.14
N VAL A 192 -7.07 2.00 -3.48
CA VAL A 192 -8.03 2.92 -4.09
C VAL A 192 -9.21 3.09 -3.14
N ASP A 193 -9.41 4.30 -2.64
CA ASP A 193 -10.56 4.60 -1.79
C ASP A 193 -11.75 5.05 -2.64
N PHE A 194 -12.92 4.50 -2.35
CA PHE A 194 -14.20 4.91 -2.93
C PHE A 194 -15.03 5.57 -1.84
N GLY A 195 -15.48 6.80 -2.06
CA GLY A 195 -16.17 7.58 -1.05
C GLY A 195 -17.59 7.96 -1.45
N VAL A 196 -18.45 8.09 -0.44
CA VAL A 196 -19.77 8.72 -0.56
C VAL A 196 -20.12 9.47 0.72
N GLU A 197 -20.85 10.57 0.61
CA GLU A 197 -21.46 11.24 1.76
C GLU A 197 -22.88 10.72 1.98
N ILE A 198 -23.19 10.29 3.19
CA ILE A 198 -24.51 9.78 3.58
C ILE A 198 -24.98 10.44 4.89
N PRO A 199 -26.30 10.60 5.11
CA PRO A 199 -26.82 11.05 6.39
C PRO A 199 -26.32 10.17 7.56
N GLY A 200 -25.81 10.78 8.63
CA GLY A 200 -25.34 10.04 9.82
C GLY A 200 -26.45 9.23 10.50
N SER A 201 -27.69 9.71 10.39
CA SER A 201 -28.90 9.07 10.91
C SER A 201 -29.22 7.71 10.30
N ILE A 202 -28.57 7.31 9.18
CA ILE A 202 -28.74 5.96 8.60
C ILE A 202 -28.30 4.88 9.59
N SER A 203 -27.31 5.17 10.44
CA SER A 203 -26.84 4.24 11.47
C SER A 203 -27.82 4.03 12.64
N GLU A 204 -28.88 4.84 12.70
CA GLU A 204 -29.89 4.81 13.77
C GLU A 204 -31.19 4.11 13.34
N ASP A 205 -31.28 3.72 12.06
CA ASP A 205 -32.44 3.06 11.45
C ASP A 205 -32.00 1.78 10.74
N ASP A 206 -32.30 0.63 11.34
CA ASP A 206 -31.91 -0.70 10.83
C ASP A 206 -32.42 -0.96 9.40
N GLN A 207 -33.62 -0.47 9.06
CA GLN A 207 -34.18 -0.65 7.72
C GLN A 207 -33.38 0.17 6.69
N ARG A 208 -33.02 1.41 7.02
CA ARG A 208 -32.16 2.23 6.15
C ARG A 208 -30.74 1.69 6.06
N LEU A 209 -30.21 1.14 7.14
CA LEU A 209 -28.89 0.52 7.15
C LEU A 209 -28.85 -0.69 6.22
N GLU A 210 -29.87 -1.55 6.24
CA GLU A 210 -29.96 -2.69 5.32
C GLU A 210 -30.14 -2.23 3.86
N GLN A 211 -30.94 -1.19 3.61
CA GLN A 211 -31.03 -0.60 2.26
C GLN A 211 -29.68 -0.09 1.77
N PHE A 212 -28.88 0.51 2.65
CA PHE A 212 -27.53 0.96 2.32
C PHE A 212 -26.58 -0.21 2.07
N ARG A 213 -26.67 -1.30 2.85
CA ARG A 213 -25.92 -2.54 2.61
C ARG A 213 -26.23 -3.12 1.23
N GLN A 214 -27.51 -3.25 0.86
CA GLN A 214 -27.92 -3.72 -0.46
C GLN A 214 -27.39 -2.83 -1.59
N HIS A 215 -27.37 -1.52 -1.37
CA HIS A 215 -26.78 -0.56 -2.30
C HIS A 215 -25.26 -0.74 -2.47
N LEU A 216 -24.53 -1.07 -1.39
CA LEU A 216 -23.10 -1.38 -1.45
C LEU A 216 -22.84 -2.69 -2.21
N LEU A 217 -23.62 -3.74 -1.94
CA LEU A 217 -23.53 -5.01 -2.66
C LEU A 217 -23.72 -4.85 -4.16
N ALA A 218 -24.74 -4.08 -4.57
CA ALA A 218 -25.02 -3.79 -5.97
C ALA A 218 -23.85 -3.05 -6.67
N GLN A 219 -23.09 -2.24 -5.93
CA GLN A 219 -21.96 -1.48 -6.47
C GLN A 219 -20.62 -2.20 -6.38
N ALA A 220 -20.49 -3.22 -5.53
CA ALA A 220 -19.22 -3.89 -5.28
C ALA A 220 -18.52 -4.40 -6.55
N PRO A 221 -19.21 -5.00 -7.56
CA PRO A 221 -18.57 -5.40 -8.82
C PRO A 221 -17.97 -4.21 -9.60
N LYS A 222 -18.66 -3.06 -9.61
CA LYS A 222 -18.21 -1.85 -10.29
C LYS A 222 -16.98 -1.27 -9.59
N MET A 223 -17.01 -1.17 -8.26
CA MET A 223 -15.89 -0.71 -7.44
C MET A 223 -14.67 -1.63 -7.63
N ALA A 224 -14.85 -2.95 -7.55
CA ALA A 224 -13.78 -3.92 -7.76
C ALA A 224 -13.14 -3.78 -9.15
N LYS A 225 -13.94 -3.63 -10.22
CA LYS A 225 -13.42 -3.43 -11.58
C LYS A 225 -12.62 -2.13 -11.74
N GLN A 226 -13.12 -1.03 -11.16
CA GLN A 226 -12.43 0.25 -11.18
C GLN A 226 -11.11 0.17 -10.39
N ALA A 227 -11.14 -0.43 -9.19
CA ALA A 227 -9.97 -0.64 -8.37
C ALA A 227 -8.92 -1.52 -9.06
N ALA A 228 -9.35 -2.63 -9.66
CA ALA A 228 -8.45 -3.54 -10.37
C ALA A 228 -7.75 -2.85 -11.55
N THR A 229 -8.47 -2.00 -12.27
CA THR A 229 -7.90 -1.22 -13.38
C THR A 229 -6.84 -0.25 -12.87
N GLU A 230 -7.15 0.50 -11.81
CA GLU A 230 -6.26 1.54 -11.29
C GLU A 230 -5.07 0.96 -10.54
N LEU A 231 -5.27 -0.07 -9.70
CA LEU A 231 -4.18 -0.80 -9.06
C LEU A 231 -3.33 -1.52 -10.11
N GLY A 232 -3.93 -2.17 -11.11
CA GLY A 232 -3.20 -2.79 -12.22
C GLY A 232 -2.29 -1.79 -12.94
N ARG A 233 -2.80 -0.58 -13.24
CA ARG A 233 -2.01 0.52 -13.82
C ARG A 233 -0.86 0.95 -12.90
N ARG A 234 -1.12 1.17 -11.61
CA ARG A 234 -0.11 1.60 -10.61
C ARG A 234 1.00 0.56 -10.46
N TYR A 235 0.61 -0.70 -10.32
CA TYR A 235 1.48 -1.83 -10.05
C TYR A 235 2.04 -2.50 -11.31
N GLY A 236 1.71 -2.02 -12.52
CA GLY A 236 2.17 -2.59 -13.79
C GLY A 236 1.77 -4.06 -13.98
N VAL A 237 0.62 -4.46 -13.43
CA VAL A 237 0.07 -5.82 -13.57
C VAL A 237 -1.26 -5.78 -14.33
N PRO A 238 -1.63 -6.85 -15.06
CA PRO A 238 -2.92 -6.89 -15.74
C PRO A 238 -4.08 -6.74 -14.74
N ALA A 239 -5.09 -5.92 -15.05
CA ALA A 239 -6.26 -5.79 -14.18
C ALA A 239 -6.98 -7.14 -13.97
N ALA A 240 -6.97 -8.00 -15.00
CA ALA A 240 -7.56 -9.34 -14.95
C ALA A 240 -6.84 -10.32 -14.01
N SER A 241 -5.60 -10.05 -13.61
CA SER A 241 -4.89 -10.88 -12.63
C SER A 241 -5.26 -10.54 -11.18
N LEU A 242 -6.08 -9.51 -10.95
CA LEU A 242 -6.57 -9.14 -9.63
C LEU A 242 -7.92 -9.81 -9.37
N ARG A 243 -7.99 -10.67 -8.36
CA ARG A 243 -9.15 -11.51 -8.01
C ARG A 243 -9.73 -11.04 -6.69
N VAL A 244 -11.04 -10.81 -6.64
CA VAL A 244 -11.70 -10.45 -5.38
C VAL A 244 -11.53 -11.57 -4.37
N THR A 245 -11.08 -11.25 -3.15
CA THR A 245 -10.65 -12.26 -2.16
C THR A 245 -11.79 -12.87 -1.35
N SER A 246 -12.92 -12.18 -1.26
CA SER A 246 -14.06 -12.54 -0.41
C SER A 246 -15.35 -12.35 -1.17
N ASP A 247 -16.39 -13.06 -0.76
CA ASP A 247 -17.74 -12.76 -1.22
C ASP A 247 -18.10 -11.32 -0.78
N TYR A 248 -18.82 -10.60 -1.63
CA TYR A 248 -19.32 -9.28 -1.28
C TYR A 248 -20.30 -9.35 -0.10
N ASP A 249 -21.09 -10.40 0.01
CA ASP A 249 -22.00 -10.58 1.16
C ASP A 249 -21.24 -10.76 2.48
N GLU A 250 -20.09 -11.42 2.45
CA GLU A 250 -19.19 -11.52 3.61
C GLU A 250 -18.54 -10.16 3.91
N THR A 251 -18.03 -9.51 2.87
CA THR A 251 -17.38 -8.19 2.96
C THR A 251 -18.29 -7.14 3.60
N PHE A 252 -19.54 -7.07 3.13
CA PHE A 252 -20.56 -6.16 3.61
C PHE A 252 -21.58 -6.90 4.51
N SER A 253 -21.14 -7.88 5.30
CA SER A 253 -22.00 -8.54 6.29
C SER A 253 -22.31 -7.59 7.44
N ALA A 254 -23.48 -7.71 8.10
CA ALA A 254 -23.87 -6.87 9.24
C ALA A 254 -22.83 -6.83 10.38
N GLN A 255 -21.97 -7.85 10.51
CA GLN A 255 -20.84 -7.84 11.46
C GLN A 255 -19.71 -6.90 11.07
N SER A 256 -19.45 -6.72 9.77
CA SER A 256 -18.62 -5.63 9.26
C SER A 256 -19.19 -4.26 9.66
N PHE A 257 -20.51 -4.17 9.92
CA PHE A 257 -21.22 -2.99 10.43
C PHE A 257 -21.28 -2.90 11.96
N HIS A 258 -20.93 -3.94 12.73
CA HIS A 258 -20.89 -3.85 14.20
C HIS A 258 -19.67 -3.07 14.72
N LEU A 259 -18.67 -2.80 13.87
CA LEU A 259 -17.68 -1.74 14.11
C LEU A 259 -18.27 -0.32 13.91
N TRP A 260 -19.49 -0.20 13.35
CA TRP A 260 -20.15 1.06 13.00
C TRP A 260 -21.06 1.59 14.13
N GLY A 261 -21.69 0.72 14.93
CA GLY A 261 -22.43 1.10 16.15
C GLY A 261 -21.68 0.57 17.38
N ALA A 262 -21.27 1.35 18.38
CA ALA A 262 -22.21 2.03 19.25
C ALA A 262 -21.59 3.19 20.07
N GLY A 263 -20.27 3.46 19.97
CA GLY A 263 -19.60 4.41 20.87
C GLY A 263 -19.03 5.67 20.21
N ARG A 264 -18.58 5.60 18.95
CA ARG A 264 -17.70 6.62 18.38
C ARG A 264 -18.42 7.61 17.46
N ILE A 265 -19.42 7.16 16.69
CA ILE A 265 -20.21 8.03 15.80
C ILE A 265 -21.13 8.96 16.61
N ARG A 266 -21.85 8.46 17.63
CA ARG A 266 -22.66 9.31 18.54
C ARG A 266 -21.84 10.41 19.20
N ARG A 267 -20.64 10.08 19.70
CA ARG A 267 -19.76 11.05 20.36
C ARG A 267 -19.22 12.12 19.41
N LEU A 268 -18.97 11.76 18.14
CA LEU A 268 -18.48 12.71 17.13
C LEU A 268 -19.60 13.57 16.54
N ALA A 269 -20.82 13.04 16.42
CA ALA A 269 -22.00 13.84 16.05
C ALA A 269 -22.35 14.85 17.16
N GLN A 270 -22.32 14.44 18.43
CA GLN A 270 -22.47 15.36 19.57
C GLN A 270 -21.40 16.45 19.61
N LEU A 271 -20.13 16.10 19.40
CA LEU A 271 -19.04 17.09 19.41
C LEU A 271 -19.14 18.10 18.25
N ALA A 272 -19.72 17.72 17.11
CA ALA A 272 -19.96 18.63 16.00
C ALA A 272 -21.12 19.60 16.27
N GLU A 273 -22.17 19.14 16.97
CA GLU A 273 -23.28 20.01 17.43
C GLU A 273 -22.83 20.98 18.53
N GLU A 274 -21.96 20.53 19.45
CA GLU A 274 -21.42 21.37 20.53
C GLU A 274 -20.53 22.51 19.99
N SER A 275 -19.77 22.27 18.91
CA SER A 275 -18.91 23.29 18.29
C SER A 275 -19.64 24.40 17.54
N ASP A 276 -20.92 24.21 17.18
CA ASP A 276 -21.76 25.25 16.56
C ASP A 276 -22.51 26.10 17.61
N THR A 277 -22.42 25.73 18.90
CA THR A 277 -23.06 26.45 20.02
C THR A 277 -22.09 27.22 20.92
N ALA A 278 -20.79 27.23 20.59
CA ALA A 278 -19.73 27.96 21.30
C ALA A 278 -19.19 29.12 20.45
#